data_AF-A0A131YN45-F1
#
_entry.id   AF-A0A131YN45-F1
#
_cell.length_a   1.000
_cell.length_b   1.000
_cell.length_c   1.000
_cell.angle_alpha   90.00
_cell.angle_beta   90.00
_cell.angle_gamma   90.00
#
_symmetry.space_group_name_H-M   'P 1'
#
loop_
_entity.id
_entity.type
_entity.pdbx_description
1 polymer ?
#
loop_
_entity_poly.entity_id
_entity_poly.type
_entity_poly.pdbx_seq_one_letter_code
_entity_poly.pdbx_strand_id
1 'polypeptide(L)'
;MGTEGGGVLQGSLSLSRPIAPVVNGHASLERTYSCPIVARFPPHRGHTLDVHSSPFERNVFASGGIDREVKVYSLLQLEPVLTIQLPEAATRVRWSPSQPVLLAALQGDGRLGFYDLRRTTAPVAEFVLRDEGGAGTSLEYCAHSPDLLFVGRGPGNTQVWQLGSKLVAAGEVNQSDFIRDMASGTFASK
;
A
#
# COMPACT_ATOMS: atom_id res chain seq x y z
N MET A 1 17.09 -9.57 -20.34
CA MET A 1 15.90 -10.22 -19.77
C MET A 1 15.11 -9.16 -19.02
N GLY A 2 13.78 -9.24 -19.09
CA GLY A 2 12.85 -8.11 -19.07
C GLY A 2 12.88 -7.20 -17.83
N THR A 3 12.60 -5.93 -18.09
CA THR A 3 12.46 -4.82 -17.14
C THR A 3 11.12 -4.95 -16.40
N GLU A 4 11.10 -5.60 -15.25
CA GLU A 4 9.90 -5.66 -14.42
C GLU A 4 9.86 -4.43 -13.51
N GLY A 5 9.22 -3.36 -14.01
CA GLY A 5 9.08 -2.09 -13.28
C GLY A 5 7.86 -2.07 -12.35
N GLY A 6 8.10 -1.93 -11.04
CA GLY A 6 7.06 -1.65 -10.03
C GLY A 6 6.71 -0.17 -9.94
N GLY A 7 6.28 0.42 -11.06
CA GLY A 7 5.95 1.84 -11.12
C GLY A 7 4.81 2.21 -10.17
N VAL A 8 5.01 3.24 -9.36
CA VAL A 8 3.96 3.85 -8.53
C VAL A 8 3.63 5.22 -9.11
N LEU A 9 2.38 5.40 -9.54
CA LEU A 9 1.95 6.53 -10.36
C LEU A 9 0.71 7.19 -9.78
N GLN A 10 0.65 8.52 -9.83
CA GLN A 10 -0.58 9.27 -9.57
C GLN A 10 -1.18 9.72 -10.90
N GLY A 11 -2.47 9.45 -11.10
CA GLY A 11 -3.24 9.89 -12.26
C GLY A 11 -4.34 10.90 -11.91
N SER A 12 -4.75 11.70 -12.88
CA SER A 12 -5.93 12.56 -12.83
C SER A 12 -6.64 12.54 -14.19
N LEU A 13 -7.95 12.31 -14.18
CA LEU A 13 -8.79 12.38 -15.38
C LEU A 13 -9.33 13.80 -15.63
N SER A 14 -9.19 14.70 -14.66
CA SER A 14 -9.65 16.09 -14.74
C SER A 14 -8.56 17.06 -15.22
N LEU A 15 -7.29 16.62 -15.23
CA LEU A 15 -6.14 17.39 -15.70
C LEU A 15 -5.72 16.86 -17.06
N SER A 16 -6.33 17.36 -18.12
CA SER A 16 -5.91 17.07 -19.49
C SER A 16 -4.57 17.77 -19.77
N ARG A 17 -3.46 17.03 -19.75
CA ARG A 17 -2.24 17.42 -20.46
C ARG A 17 -2.33 16.88 -21.89
N PRO A 18 -2.74 17.68 -22.89
CA PRO A 18 -2.86 17.21 -24.26
C PRO A 18 -1.48 16.76 -24.78
N ILE A 19 -1.41 15.54 -25.34
CA ILE A 19 -0.29 15.05 -26.13
C ILE A 19 -0.55 15.53 -27.56
N ALA A 20 0.39 16.28 -28.13
CA ALA A 20 0.28 16.71 -29.52
C ALA A 20 0.23 15.47 -30.44
N PRO A 21 -0.72 15.38 -31.38
CA PRO A 21 -0.76 14.28 -32.34
C PRO A 21 0.50 14.33 -33.23
N VAL A 22 1.18 13.19 -33.40
CA VAL A 22 2.22 13.05 -34.42
C VAL A 22 1.52 12.88 -35.76
N VAL A 23 1.43 13.96 -36.53
CA VAL A 23 0.78 13.95 -37.84
C VAL A 23 1.76 13.45 -38.90
N ASN A 24 1.71 12.14 -39.21
CA ASN A 24 2.15 11.65 -40.50
C ASN A 24 0.93 11.64 -41.41
N GLY A 25 0.92 12.58 -42.36
CA GLY A 25 -0.28 13.13 -42.98
C GLY A 25 -1.26 12.12 -43.56
N HIS A 26 -2.35 11.87 -42.83
CA HIS A 26 -3.66 11.57 -43.38
C HIS A 26 -4.69 12.16 -42.39
N ALA A 27 -5.60 13.00 -42.89
CA ALA A 27 -6.64 13.67 -42.10
C ALA A 27 -7.45 12.64 -41.30
N SER A 28 -7.17 12.58 -40.01
CA SER A 28 -7.85 11.71 -39.06
C SER A 28 -8.27 12.59 -37.89
N LEU A 29 -9.56 12.52 -37.54
CA LEU A 29 -10.23 13.25 -36.47
C LEU A 29 -9.26 13.55 -35.32
N GLU A 30 -9.04 14.84 -35.01
CA GLU A 30 -8.12 15.30 -33.96
C GLU A 30 -8.54 14.76 -32.58
N ARG A 31 -8.20 13.51 -32.29
CA ARG A 31 -8.28 12.96 -30.95
C ARG A 31 -7.01 13.37 -30.24
N THR A 32 -7.08 14.47 -29.52
CA THR A 32 -6.06 14.85 -28.55
C THR A 32 -6.06 13.81 -27.42
N TYR A 33 -5.08 12.91 -27.42
CA TYR A 33 -4.86 12.00 -26.30
C TYR A 33 -4.23 12.80 -25.17
N SER A 34 -4.81 12.80 -23.96
CA SER A 34 -4.16 13.42 -22.80
C SER A 34 -3.43 12.36 -21.99
N CYS A 35 -2.24 12.68 -21.47
CA CYS A 35 -1.58 11.82 -20.50
C CYS A 35 -2.20 12.08 -19.12
N PRO A 36 -2.89 11.10 -18.50
CA PRO A 36 -3.52 11.31 -17.20
C PRO A 36 -2.51 11.24 -16.04
N ILE A 37 -1.25 10.86 -16.28
CA ILE A 37 -0.24 10.70 -15.21
C ILE A 37 0.28 12.08 -14.80
N VAL A 38 0.08 12.44 -13.53
CA VAL A 38 0.47 13.73 -12.97
C VAL A 38 1.73 13.66 -12.10
N ALA A 39 2.03 12.50 -11.52
CA ALA A 39 3.24 12.27 -10.75
C ALA A 39 3.73 10.82 -10.85
N ARG A 40 5.03 10.64 -10.61
CA ARG A 40 5.70 9.34 -10.52
C ARG A 40 6.47 9.29 -9.22
N PHE A 41 6.29 8.23 -8.45
CA PHE A 41 7.04 8.00 -7.21
C PHE A 41 8.18 7.00 -7.47
N PRO A 42 9.26 7.04 -6.67
CA PRO A 42 10.32 6.05 -6.72
C PRO A 42 9.74 4.63 -6.65
N PRO A 43 10.04 3.78 -7.65
CA PRO A 43 9.38 2.50 -7.80
C PRO A 43 9.90 1.47 -6.79
N HIS A 44 9.16 0.37 -6.68
CA HIS A 44 9.69 -0.88 -6.15
C HIS A 44 10.78 -1.43 -7.09
N ARG A 45 11.70 -2.24 -6.55
CA ARG A 45 12.74 -2.91 -7.34
C ARG A 45 12.19 -4.07 -8.18
N GLY A 46 10.97 -4.51 -7.89
CA GLY A 46 10.21 -5.45 -8.69
C GLY A 46 8.73 -5.05 -8.76
N HIS A 47 7.87 -5.94 -9.26
CA HIS A 47 6.42 -5.71 -9.34
C HIS A 47 5.80 -5.22 -8.04
N THR A 48 5.06 -4.12 -8.14
CA THR A 48 4.13 -3.65 -7.10
C THR A 48 2.89 -4.54 -7.15
N LEU A 49 2.57 -5.21 -6.05
CA LEU A 49 1.48 -6.18 -5.96
C LEU A 49 0.20 -5.57 -5.38
N ASP A 50 0.32 -4.52 -4.58
CA ASP A 50 -0.83 -3.88 -3.94
C ASP A 50 -0.53 -2.43 -3.55
N VAL A 51 -1.59 -1.62 -3.47
CA VAL A 51 -1.57 -0.23 -3.01
C VAL A 51 -2.79 0.01 -2.14
N HIS A 52 -2.61 0.71 -1.02
CA HIS A 52 -3.73 1.07 -0.14
C HIS A 52 -3.54 2.47 0.43
N SER A 53 -4.55 3.32 0.23
CA SER A 53 -4.59 4.67 0.81
C SER A 53 -4.80 4.62 2.32
N SER A 54 -4.25 5.62 3.02
CA SER A 54 -4.58 5.82 4.42
C SER A 54 -6.05 6.28 4.56
N PRO A 55 -6.83 5.71 5.48
CA PRO A 55 -8.17 6.21 5.79
C PRO A 55 -8.14 7.48 6.67
N PHE A 56 -6.97 7.88 7.18
CA PHE A 56 -6.82 9.02 8.10
C PHE A 56 -6.22 10.27 7.44
N GLU A 57 -5.35 10.09 6.44
CA GLU A 57 -4.66 11.20 5.79
C GLU A 57 -4.67 11.03 4.27
N ARG A 58 -5.33 11.97 3.57
CA ARG A 58 -5.56 11.89 2.11
C ARG A 58 -4.28 11.81 1.27
N ASN A 59 -3.19 12.35 1.80
CA ASN A 59 -1.92 12.44 1.09
C ASN A 59 -1.03 11.22 1.34
N VAL A 60 -1.43 10.28 2.18
CA VAL A 60 -0.58 9.15 2.57
C VAL A 60 -1.14 7.85 2.01
N PHE A 61 -0.27 7.04 1.41
CA PHE A 61 -0.63 5.71 0.93
C PHE A 61 0.55 4.75 1.08
N ALA A 62 0.26 3.46 1.11
CA ALA A 62 1.26 2.40 1.18
C ALA A 62 1.19 1.52 -0.07
N SER A 63 2.32 0.94 -0.45
CA SER A 63 2.39 -0.10 -1.48
C SER A 63 3.25 -1.26 -1.03
N GLY A 64 2.92 -2.45 -1.52
CA GLY A 64 3.68 -3.69 -1.30
C GLY A 64 4.18 -4.26 -2.62
N GLY A 65 5.39 -4.84 -2.62
CA GLY A 65 6.00 -5.42 -3.81
C GLY A 65 6.66 -6.78 -3.59
N ILE A 66 7.07 -7.39 -4.70
CA ILE A 66 7.87 -8.65 -4.70
C ILE A 66 9.30 -8.44 -4.19
N ASP A 67 9.75 -7.20 -4.08
CA ASP A 67 11.04 -6.83 -3.51
C ASP A 67 11.09 -6.96 -1.98
N ARG A 68 9.98 -7.44 -1.38
CA ARG A 68 9.81 -7.63 0.07
C ARG A 68 9.79 -6.31 0.83
N GLU A 69 9.44 -5.24 0.13
CA GLU A 69 9.30 -3.91 0.73
C GLU A 69 7.82 -3.54 0.83
N VAL A 70 7.46 -2.91 1.95
CA VAL A 70 6.28 -2.04 2.03
C VAL A 70 6.78 -0.62 2.06
N LYS A 71 6.43 0.17 1.06
CA LYS A 71 6.79 1.59 0.97
C LYS A 71 5.58 2.43 1.35
N VAL A 72 5.80 3.42 2.20
CA VAL A 72 4.82 4.45 2.53
C VAL A 72 5.25 5.72 1.82
N TYR A 73 4.30 6.36 1.15
CA TYR A 73 4.51 7.56 0.37
C TYR A 73 3.63 8.69 0.87
N SER A 74 4.11 9.91 0.66
CA SER A 74 3.31 11.12 0.74
C SER A 74 3.16 11.67 -0.66
N LEU A 75 1.94 12.05 -1.05
CA LEU A 75 1.67 12.74 -2.33
C LEU A 75 2.40 14.09 -2.43
N LEU A 76 2.91 14.61 -1.29
CA LEU A 76 3.62 15.88 -1.21
C LEU A 76 5.15 15.72 -1.20
N GLN A 77 5.68 14.49 -1.24
CA GLN A 77 7.11 14.21 -1.19
C GLN A 77 7.52 13.29 -2.33
N LEU A 78 8.71 13.54 -2.89
CA LEU A 78 9.23 12.74 -4.00
C LEU A 78 9.64 11.34 -3.51
N GLU A 79 10.41 11.27 -2.43
CA GLU A 79 10.90 10.01 -1.87
C GLU A 79 9.85 9.33 -0.97
N PRO A 80 9.83 7.98 -0.91
CA PRO A 80 9.02 7.29 0.08
C PRO A 80 9.39 7.78 1.48
N VAL A 81 8.38 8.16 2.26
CA VAL A 81 8.56 8.65 3.63
C VAL A 81 9.05 7.56 4.57
N LEU A 82 8.75 6.30 4.24
CA LEU A 82 9.14 5.14 5.02
C LEU A 82 9.22 3.88 4.14
N THR A 83 10.17 2.99 4.43
CA THR A 83 10.25 1.66 3.83
C THR A 83 10.39 0.61 4.92
N ILE A 84 9.52 -0.40 4.91
CA ILE A 84 9.54 -1.55 5.83
C ILE A 84 10.05 -2.75 5.05
N GLN A 85 11.07 -3.42 5.59
CA GLN A 85 11.61 -4.64 5.01
C GLN A 85 10.90 -5.84 5.61
N LEU A 86 10.39 -6.72 4.75
CA LEU A 86 9.70 -7.94 5.13
C LEU A 86 10.57 -9.18 4.85
N PRO A 87 10.30 -10.31 5.53
CA PRO A 87 10.94 -11.59 5.19
C PRO A 87 10.67 -12.08 3.75
N GLU A 88 9.50 -11.76 3.21
CA GLU A 88 8.99 -12.24 1.91
C GLU A 88 8.04 -11.22 1.26
N ALA A 89 7.73 -11.36 -0.03
CA ALA A 89 6.98 -10.44 -0.87
C ALA A 89 5.67 -10.00 -0.22
N ALA A 90 5.42 -8.69 -0.22
CA ALA A 90 4.19 -8.11 0.31
C ALA A 90 3.07 -8.22 -0.73
N THR A 91 2.27 -9.29 -0.65
CA THR A 91 1.21 -9.56 -1.62
C THR A 91 -0.01 -8.68 -1.40
N ARG A 92 -0.36 -8.39 -0.15
CA ARG A 92 -1.42 -7.43 0.22
C ARG A 92 -0.96 -6.53 1.34
N VAL A 93 -1.38 -5.27 1.29
CA VAL A 93 -1.14 -4.28 2.35
C VAL A 93 -2.47 -3.60 2.66
N ARG A 94 -2.86 -3.57 3.94
CA ARG A 94 -4.09 -2.90 4.40
C ARG A 94 -3.80 -2.02 5.59
N TRP A 95 -4.23 -0.77 5.50
CA TRP A 95 -4.23 0.13 6.64
C TRP A 95 -5.26 -0.34 7.65
N SER A 96 -4.91 -0.29 8.94
CA SER A 96 -5.91 -0.47 9.98
C SER A 96 -6.95 0.64 9.91
N PRO A 97 -8.26 0.34 9.93
CA PRO A 97 -9.31 1.36 9.97
C PRO A 97 -9.41 2.05 11.34
N SER A 98 -8.82 1.50 12.40
CA SER A 98 -8.91 2.04 13.76
C SER A 98 -7.58 2.61 14.30
N GLN A 99 -6.44 2.31 13.68
CA GLN A 99 -5.13 2.77 14.11
C GLN A 99 -4.35 3.46 12.97
N PRO A 100 -4.12 4.78 13.04
CA PRO A 100 -3.43 5.54 11.98
C PRO A 100 -2.02 5.09 11.65
N VAL A 101 -1.33 4.43 12.58
CA VAL A 101 0.07 4.02 12.41
C VAL A 101 0.23 2.53 12.16
N LEU A 102 -0.86 1.77 11.98
CA LEU A 102 -0.80 0.32 11.86
C LEU A 102 -1.11 -0.13 10.43
N LEU A 103 -0.19 -0.88 9.83
CA LEU A 103 -0.39 -1.60 8.57
C LEU A 103 -0.43 -3.10 8.83
N ALA A 104 -1.35 -3.81 8.19
CA ALA A 104 -1.27 -5.25 8.01
C ALA A 104 -0.66 -5.57 6.65
N ALA A 105 0.27 -6.51 6.60
CA ALA A 105 0.88 -7.01 5.38
C ALA A 105 0.76 -8.54 5.31
N LEU A 106 0.16 -9.01 4.24
CA LEU A 106 0.10 -10.43 3.88
C LEU A 106 1.28 -10.74 2.97
N GLN A 107 2.00 -11.80 3.28
CA GLN A 107 3.22 -12.17 2.60
C GLN A 107 3.02 -13.41 1.72
N GLY A 108 3.90 -13.57 0.73
CA GLY A 108 3.86 -14.67 -0.23
C GLY A 108 3.95 -16.08 0.39
N ASP A 109 4.55 -16.21 1.56
CA ASP A 109 4.66 -17.47 2.31
C ASP A 109 3.48 -17.73 3.27
N GLY A 110 2.48 -16.86 3.28
CA GLY A 110 1.31 -16.96 4.17
C GLY A 110 1.54 -16.37 5.56
N ARG A 111 2.60 -15.60 5.79
CA ARG A 111 2.72 -14.75 6.98
C ARG A 111 1.78 -13.55 6.87
N LEU A 112 1.10 -13.25 7.96
CA LEU A 112 0.35 -12.02 8.17
C LEU A 112 1.02 -11.25 9.30
N GLY A 113 1.72 -10.18 8.94
CA GLY A 113 2.39 -9.30 9.90
C GLY A 113 1.64 -7.99 10.09
N PHE A 114 1.66 -7.47 11.30
CA PHE A 114 1.16 -6.15 11.66
C PHE A 114 2.34 -5.25 12.01
N TYR A 115 2.46 -4.10 11.36
CA TYR A 115 3.62 -3.21 11.44
C TYR A 115 3.19 -1.84 11.92
N ASP A 116 3.79 -1.38 13.02
CA ASP A 116 3.65 -0.01 13.50
C ASP A 116 4.65 0.87 12.74
N LEU A 117 4.15 1.89 12.04
CA LEU A 117 4.95 2.81 11.23
C LEU A 117 5.99 3.59 12.04
N ARG A 118 5.85 3.66 13.36
CA ARG A 118 6.81 4.30 14.26
C ARG A 118 7.95 3.37 14.65
N ARG A 119 7.77 2.06 14.44
CA ARG A 119 8.69 0.99 14.85
C ARG A 119 8.72 -0.11 13.79
N THR A 120 9.46 0.14 12.73
CA THR A 120 9.41 -0.67 11.50
C THR A 120 10.41 -1.83 11.43
N THR A 121 11.22 -2.01 12.47
CA THR A 121 12.25 -3.06 12.50
C THR A 121 11.67 -4.47 12.63
N ALA A 122 10.47 -4.60 13.21
CA ALA A 122 9.81 -5.88 13.43
C ALA A 122 8.29 -5.69 13.52
N PRO A 123 7.48 -6.70 13.17
CA PRO A 123 6.04 -6.65 13.35
C PRO A 123 5.68 -6.60 14.84
N VAL A 124 4.62 -5.85 15.18
CA VAL A 124 4.03 -5.83 16.52
C VAL A 124 3.25 -7.11 16.84
N ALA A 125 2.78 -7.80 15.79
CA ALA A 125 2.18 -9.13 15.85
C ALA A 125 2.39 -9.82 14.50
N GLU A 126 2.64 -11.13 14.52
CA GLU A 126 2.76 -11.94 13.31
C GLU A 126 1.99 -13.24 13.50
N PHE A 127 1.30 -13.66 12.45
CA PHE A 127 0.59 -14.92 12.38
C PHE A 127 1.03 -15.66 11.13
N VAL A 128 1.29 -16.95 11.26
CA VAL A 128 1.47 -17.83 10.10
C VAL A 128 0.12 -18.48 9.85
N LEU A 129 -0.42 -18.30 8.64
CA LEU A 129 -1.64 -18.96 8.22
C LEU A 129 -1.36 -20.46 8.07
N ARG A 130 -1.49 -21.22 9.16
CA ARG A 130 -1.28 -22.67 9.20
C ARG A 130 -2.36 -23.35 8.37
N ASP A 131 -1.97 -23.92 7.23
CA ASP A 131 -2.62 -24.99 6.44
C ASP A 131 -2.08 -24.99 5.00
N GLU A 132 -2.26 -26.10 4.28
CA GLU A 132 -1.73 -26.41 2.92
C GLU A 132 -2.19 -25.47 1.77
N GLY A 133 -2.85 -24.35 2.09
CA GLY A 133 -3.53 -23.46 1.13
C GLY A 133 -2.66 -22.48 0.33
N GLY A 134 -1.33 -22.61 0.35
CA GLY A 134 -0.44 -21.68 -0.35
C GLY A 134 -0.56 -20.21 0.12
N ALA A 135 -0.08 -19.30 -0.72
CA ALA A 135 -0.02 -17.86 -0.47
C ALA A 135 -1.42 -17.26 -0.24
N GLY A 136 -1.52 -16.31 0.68
CA GLY A 136 -2.74 -15.54 0.86
C GLY A 136 -3.03 -14.65 -0.35
N THR A 137 -4.29 -14.60 -0.79
CA THR A 137 -4.72 -13.95 -2.04
C THR A 137 -5.49 -12.64 -1.81
N SER A 138 -6.12 -12.48 -0.65
CA SER A 138 -6.83 -11.26 -0.28
C SER A 138 -6.72 -10.98 1.22
N LEU A 139 -6.81 -9.69 1.55
CA LEU A 139 -6.76 -9.17 2.91
C LEU A 139 -7.72 -7.99 3.00
N GLU A 140 -8.65 -8.01 3.95
CA GLU A 140 -9.61 -6.92 4.13
C GLU A 140 -10.10 -6.84 5.58
N TYR A 141 -10.13 -5.64 6.16
CA TYR A 141 -10.78 -5.40 7.45
C TYR A 141 -12.29 -5.30 7.27
N CYS A 142 -13.06 -5.78 8.25
CA CYS A 142 -14.50 -5.53 8.26
C CYS A 142 -14.79 -4.05 8.56
N ALA A 143 -15.49 -3.37 7.66
CA ALA A 143 -15.83 -1.96 7.83
C ALA A 143 -16.75 -1.67 9.04
N HIS A 144 -17.60 -2.62 9.42
CA HIS A 144 -18.54 -2.47 10.54
C HIS A 144 -17.92 -2.87 11.89
N SER A 145 -16.91 -3.75 11.85
CA SER A 145 -16.30 -4.35 13.03
C SER A 145 -14.78 -4.38 12.82
N PRO A 146 -14.05 -3.30 13.15
CA PRO A 146 -12.62 -3.17 12.85
C PRO A 146 -11.73 -4.18 13.59
N ASP A 147 -12.29 -4.93 14.54
CA ASP A 147 -11.66 -6.08 15.18
C ASP A 147 -11.69 -7.35 14.32
N LEU A 148 -12.42 -7.39 13.21
CA LEU A 148 -12.46 -8.53 12.30
C LEU A 148 -11.61 -8.28 11.05
N LEU A 149 -10.80 -9.28 10.70
CA LEU A 149 -9.94 -9.29 9.52
C LEU A 149 -10.21 -10.54 8.69
N PHE A 150 -10.52 -10.34 7.41
CA PHE A 150 -10.75 -11.39 6.44
C PHE A 150 -9.49 -11.65 5.64
N VAL A 151 -9.14 -12.93 5.51
CA VAL A 151 -8.00 -13.39 4.74
C VAL A 151 -8.46 -14.47 3.77
N GLY A 152 -8.40 -14.18 2.47
CA GLY A 152 -8.59 -15.19 1.43
C GLY A 152 -7.28 -15.93 1.15
N ARG A 153 -7.39 -17.25 0.97
CA ARG A 153 -6.27 -18.14 0.64
C ARG A 153 -6.58 -18.97 -0.59
N GLY A 154 -5.54 -19.47 -1.25
CA GLY A 154 -5.71 -20.62 -2.12
C GLY A 154 -6.09 -21.87 -1.30
N PRO A 155 -6.60 -22.95 -1.90
CA PRO A 155 -7.53 -23.04 -3.02
C PRO A 155 -9.00 -22.87 -2.54
N GLY A 156 -9.38 -21.62 -2.18
CA GLY A 156 -10.78 -21.28 -1.86
C GLY A 156 -11.14 -21.25 -0.38
N ASN A 157 -10.15 -21.28 0.52
CA ASN A 157 -10.39 -21.09 1.95
C ASN A 157 -10.39 -19.59 2.29
N THR A 158 -11.39 -19.13 3.03
CA THR A 158 -11.42 -17.77 3.60
C THR A 158 -11.47 -17.89 5.11
N GLN A 159 -10.55 -17.20 5.78
CA GLN A 159 -10.43 -17.20 7.23
C GLN A 159 -10.89 -15.86 7.78
N VAL A 160 -11.59 -15.91 8.90
CA VAL A 160 -11.99 -14.73 9.68
C VAL A 160 -11.19 -14.72 10.96
N TRP A 161 -10.50 -13.62 11.21
CA TRP A 161 -9.64 -13.45 12.38
C TRP A 161 -10.19 -12.33 13.25
N GLN A 162 -10.35 -12.61 14.55
CA GLN A 162 -10.61 -11.57 15.53
C GLN A 162 -9.29 -11.05 16.09
N LEU A 163 -9.08 -9.75 15.96
CA LEU A 163 -7.88 -9.04 16.37
C LEU A 163 -7.92 -8.73 17.87
N GLY A 164 -6.78 -8.93 18.53
CA GLY A 164 -6.63 -8.58 19.93
C GLY A 164 -6.73 -7.07 20.16
N SER A 165 -7.11 -6.67 21.37
CA SER A 165 -7.31 -5.27 21.74
C SER A 165 -6.12 -4.36 21.42
N LYS A 166 -4.88 -4.85 21.46
CA LYS A 166 -3.68 -4.08 21.08
C LYS A 166 -3.63 -3.68 19.60
N LEU A 167 -4.23 -4.48 18.72
CA LEU A 167 -4.28 -4.22 17.28
C LEU A 167 -5.53 -3.39 16.89
N VAL A 168 -6.50 -3.29 17.80
CA VAL A 168 -7.77 -2.58 17.58
C VAL A 168 -7.78 -1.21 18.26
N ALA A 169 -7.32 -1.12 19.51
CA ALA A 169 -7.35 0.10 20.30
C ALA A 169 -6.22 1.05 19.89
N ALA A 170 -6.55 2.28 19.50
CA ALA A 170 -5.59 3.37 19.33
C ALA A 170 -4.95 3.70 20.68
N GLY A 171 -3.97 2.89 21.08
CA GLY A 171 -3.46 2.87 22.46
C GLY A 171 -2.60 4.06 22.85
N GLU A 172 -2.28 4.98 21.94
CA GLU A 172 -1.34 6.07 22.21
C GLU A 172 -1.82 7.41 21.64
N VAL A 173 -1.65 8.47 22.44
CA VAL A 173 -2.25 9.82 22.27
C VAL A 173 -1.79 10.56 21.00
N ASN A 174 -0.77 10.09 20.28
CA ASN A 174 -0.14 10.85 19.19
C ASN A 174 -0.06 10.11 17.83
N GLN A 175 -0.85 9.05 17.63
CA GLN A 175 -0.82 8.29 16.37
C GLN A 175 -1.23 9.14 15.16
N SER A 176 -2.27 9.96 15.32
CA SER A 176 -2.76 10.86 14.26
C SER A 176 -1.75 11.95 13.91
N ASP A 177 -1.04 12.48 14.90
CA ASP A 177 -0.03 13.52 14.66
C ASP A 177 1.14 12.99 13.83
N PHE A 178 1.54 11.73 14.06
CA PHE A 178 2.62 11.10 13.30
C PHE A 178 2.27 10.93 11.81
N ILE A 179 1.06 10.44 11.51
CA ILE A 179 0.65 10.32 10.10
C ILE A 179 0.41 11.69 9.45
N ARG A 180 -0.06 12.68 10.21
CA ARG A 180 -0.19 14.06 9.72
C ARG A 180 1.16 14.67 9.38
N ASP A 181 2.19 14.36 10.17
CA ASP A 181 3.56 14.75 9.86
C ASP A 181 4.05 14.10 8.57
N MET A 182 3.78 12.81 8.33
CA MET A 182 4.03 12.16 7.04
C MET A 182 3.28 12.85 5.88
N ALA A 183 2.05 13.28 6.13
CA ALA A 183 1.20 13.96 5.15
C ALA A 183 1.64 15.40 4.83
N SER A 184 2.55 15.98 5.62
CA SER A 184 2.99 17.38 5.51
C SER A 184 3.96 17.64 4.35
N GLY A 185 4.63 16.59 3.86
CA GLY A 185 5.65 16.70 2.79
C GLY A 185 7.04 17.08 3.27
N THR A 186 7.25 17.28 4.57
CA THR A 186 8.57 17.55 5.18
C THR A 186 9.09 16.38 6.02
N PHE A 187 8.49 15.20 5.87
CA PHE A 187 8.80 14.06 6.72
C PHE A 187 10.18 13.51 6.39
N ALA A 188 11.04 13.51 7.40
CA ALA A 188 12.32 12.81 7.39
C ALA A 188 12.23 11.65 8.37
N SER A 189 12.40 10.41 7.88
CA SER A 189 12.54 9.25 8.77
C SER A 189 13.79 9.46 9.64
N LYS A 190 13.62 9.53 10.95
CA LYS A 190 14.74 9.57 11.90
C LYS A 190 15.49 8.25 11.95
#